data_AF-A0A1E3SWD5-F1
#
_entry.id   AF-A0A1E3SWD5-F1
#
_cell.length_a   1.000
_cell.length_b   1.000
_cell.length_c   1.000
_cell.angle_alpha   90.00
_cell.angle_beta   90.00
_cell.angle_gamma   90.00
#
_symmetry.space_group_name_H-M   'P 1'
#
loop_
_entity.id
_entity.type
_entity.pdbx_description
1 polymer ?
#
loop_
_entity_poly.entity_id
_entity_poly.type
_entity_poly.pdbx_seq_one_letter_code
_entity_poly.pdbx_strand_id
1 'polypeptide(L)' 'MSRRRDIEQAAHAERASAIRQCRRCDPCGWKLAADRTPIEPAVRCDHGAPATPPPVRDITEPIHQPDDTEE' A
#
# COMPACT_ATOMS: atom_id res chain seq x y z
N MET A 1 -2.85 -23.23 -9.05
CA MET A 1 -2.59 -21.81 -8.74
C MET A 1 -3.78 -21.28 -7.96
N SER A 2 -3.56 -20.55 -6.86
CA SER A 2 -4.65 -20.07 -6.00
C SER A 2 -5.29 -18.82 -6.57
N ARG A 3 -6.61 -18.83 -6.79
CA ARG A 3 -7.40 -17.67 -7.29
C ARG A 3 -7.09 -16.36 -6.56
N ARG A 4 -6.76 -16.41 -5.26
CA ARG A 4 -6.36 -15.24 -4.45
C ARG A 4 -5.07 -14.58 -4.97
N ARG A 5 -4.06 -15.38 -5.31
CA ARG A 5 -2.78 -14.88 -5.82
C ARG A 5 -2.95 -14.23 -7.21
N ASP A 6 -3.86 -14.76 -8.02
CA ASP A 6 -4.13 -14.22 -9.36
C ASP A 6 -4.81 -12.83 -9.25
N ILE A 7 -5.75 -12.67 -8.31
CA ILE A 7 -6.42 -11.39 -8.02
C ILE A 7 -5.40 -10.35 -7.50
N GLU A 8 -4.53 -10.73 -6.56
CA GLU A 8 -3.50 -9.85 -6.02
C GLU A 8 -2.51 -9.39 -7.10
N GLN A 9 -2.09 -10.30 -7.98
CA GLN A 9 -1.20 -9.96 -9.09
C GLN A 9 -1.87 -9.02 -10.10
N ALA A 10 -3.14 -9.25 -10.43
CA ALA A 10 -3.90 -8.38 -11.32
C ALA A 10 -4.03 -6.97 -10.73
N ALA A 11 -4.39 -6.85 -9.44
CA ALA A 11 -4.47 -5.57 -8.74
C ALA A 11 -3.12 -4.85 -8.69
N HIS A 12 -2.03 -5.60 -8.49
CA HIS A 12 -0.68 -5.03 -8.50
C HIS A 12 -0.29 -4.50 -9.89
N ALA A 13 -0.59 -5.24 -10.96
CA ALA A 13 -0.33 -4.83 -12.33
C ALA A 13 -1.13 -3.57 -12.71
N GLU A 14 -2.41 -3.52 -12.32
CA GLU A 14 -3.29 -2.36 -12.52
C GLU A 14 -2.71 -1.12 -11.81
N ARG A 15 -2.33 -1.26 -10.54
CA ARG A 15 -1.69 -0.19 -9.78
C ARG A 15 -0.40 0.32 -10.42
N ALA A 16 0.48 -0.59 -10.84
CA ALA A 16 1.73 -0.22 -11.51
C ALA A 16 1.46 0.51 -12.83
N SER A 17 0.44 0.10 -13.58
CA SER A 17 0.04 0.77 -14.82
C SER A 17 -0.46 2.20 -14.57
N ALA A 18 -1.25 2.40 -13.52
CA ALA A 18 -1.76 3.72 -13.13
C ALA A 18 -0.63 4.66 -12.70
N ILE A 19 0.32 4.16 -11.89
CA ILE A 19 1.50 4.93 -11.47
C ILE A 19 2.34 5.36 -12.69
N ARG A 20 2.60 4.46 -13.64
CA ARG A 20 3.38 4.78 -14.86
C ARG A 20 2.71 5.85 -15.74
N GLN A 21 1.39 5.93 -15.72
CA GLN A 21 0.64 6.96 -16.47
C GLN A 21 0.67 8.32 -15.76
N CYS A 22 0.98 8.35 -14.46
CA CYS A 22 1.01 9.58 -13.70
C CYS A 22 2.31 10.36 -13.90
N ARG A 23 2.21 11.56 -14.48
CA ARG A 23 3.36 12.45 -14.69
C ARG A 23 3.92 13.08 -13.42
N ARG A 24 3.19 12.96 -12.30
CA ARG A 24 3.57 13.54 -10.99
C ARG A 24 3.99 12.49 -9.97
N CYS A 25 4.13 11.24 -10.39
CA CYS A 25 4.64 10.18 -9.53
C CYS A 25 5.99 9.70 -10.02
N ASP A 26 6.86 9.29 -9.10
CA ASP A 26 7.99 8.46 -9.46
C ASP A 26 7.51 7.02 -9.78
N PRO A 27 8.35 6.17 -10.42
CA PRO A 27 8.01 4.79 -10.73
C PRO A 27 7.57 3.93 -9.54
N CYS A 28 7.98 4.28 -8.32
CA CYS A 28 7.61 3.63 -7.07
C CYS A 28 6.29 4.16 -6.45
N GLY A 29 5.66 5.17 -7.06
CA GLY A 29 4.37 5.72 -6.63
C GLY A 29 4.45 6.84 -5.58
N TRP A 30 5.61 7.47 -5.38
CA TRP A 30 5.76 8.66 -4.56
C TRP A 30 5.41 9.92 -5.34
N LYS A 31 4.74 10.85 -4.68
CA LYS A 31 4.31 12.11 -5.25
C LYS A 31 5.50 13.06 -5.38
N LEU A 32 5.66 13.61 -6.58
CA LEU A 32 6.63 14.63 -6.92
C LEU A 32 5.94 15.99 -7.05
N ALA A 33 6.69 17.05 -6.78
CA ALA A 33 6.26 18.42 -7.00
C ALA A 33 6.11 18.73 -8.51
N ALA A 34 5.65 19.94 -8.84
CA ALA A 34 5.46 20.36 -10.23
C ALA A 34 6.75 20.31 -11.06
N ASP A 35 7.88 20.54 -10.41
CA ASP A 35 9.24 20.51 -10.95
C ASP A 35 9.88 19.11 -10.94
N ARG A 36 9.12 18.07 -10.56
CA ARG A 36 9.56 16.67 -10.40
C ARG A 36 10.55 16.43 -9.25
N THR A 37 10.67 17.35 -8.30
CA THR A 37 11.41 17.11 -7.06
C THR A 37 10.59 16.28 -6.06
N PRO A 38 11.23 15.49 -5.18
CA PRO A 38 10.54 14.84 -4.06
C PRO A 38 9.84 15.88 -3.17
N ILE A 39 8.59 15.62 -2.80
CA ILE A 39 7.86 16.44 -1.82
C ILE A 39 8.28 16.00 -0.42
N GLU A 40 8.49 16.96 0.48
CA GLU A 40 8.69 16.72 1.91
C GLU A 40 7.49 17.25 2.73
N PRO A 41 6.87 16.42 3.60
CA PRO A 41 7.18 15.01 3.84
C PRO A 41 6.83 14.12 2.63
N ALA A 42 7.51 12.98 2.49
CA ALA A 42 7.24 12.01 1.43
C ALA A 42 5.78 11.52 1.46
N VAL A 43 5.02 11.82 0.40
CA VAL A 43 3.61 11.40 0.25
C VAL A 43 3.49 10.39 -0.89
N ARG A 44 2.79 9.27 -0.67
CA ARG A 44 2.42 8.34 -1.75
C ARG A 44 1.24 8.87 -2.55
N CYS A 45 1.22 8.59 -3.84
CA CYS A 45 0.02 8.81 -4.62
C CYS A 45 -1.03 7.72 -4.32
N ASP A 46 -2.27 8.10 -4.52
CA ASP A 46 -3.50 7.34 -4.33
C ASP A 46 -3.87 6.46 -5.53
N HIS A 47 -2.95 6.29 -6.49
CA HIS A 47 -3.23 5.51 -7.70
C HIS A 47 -3.37 4.03 -7.32
N GLY A 48 -4.56 3.49 -7.57
CA GLY A 48 -4.91 2.10 -7.25
C GLY A 48 -4.95 1.80 -5.75
N ALA A 49 -5.01 2.81 -4.88
CA ALA A 49 -5.40 2.57 -3.50
C ALA A 49 -6.89 2.18 -3.50
N PRO A 50 -7.28 1.10 -2.81
CA PRO A 50 -8.70 0.83 -2.62
C PRO A 50 -9.32 2.07 -1.96
N ALA A 51 -10.48 2.51 -2.46
CA ALA A 51 -11.21 3.66 -1.91
C ALA A 51 -11.48 3.49 -0.40
N THR A 52 -11.48 2.25 0.07
CA THR A 52 -11.51 1.88 1.48
C THR A 52 -10.10 1.51 1.95
N PRO A 53 -9.48 2.26 2.88
CA PRO A 53 -8.24 1.82 3.51
C PRO A 53 -8.49 0.49 4.23
N PRO A 54 -7.52 -0.45 4.26
CA PRO A 54 -7.66 -1.66 5.06
C PRO A 54 -7.92 -1.27 6.51
N PRO A 55 -8.73 -2.03 7.25
CA PRO A 55 -8.97 -1.76 8.66
C PRO A 55 -7.62 -1.70 9.38
N VAL A 56 -7.30 -0.52 9.93
CA VAL A 56 -6.11 -0.33 10.76
C VAL A 56 -6.34 -1.18 11.99
N ARG A 57 -5.48 -2.18 12.24
CA ARG A 57 -5.52 -2.93 13.49
C ARG A 57 -5.26 -1.97 14.64
N ASP A 58 -6.03 -2.09 15.71
CA ASP A 58 -5.75 -1.34 16.92
C ASP A 58 -4.39 -1.76 17.48
N ILE A 59 -3.45 -0.82 17.52
CA ILE A 59 -2.08 -1.03 17.97
C ILE A 59 -1.98 -1.17 19.49
N THR A 60 -3.07 -0.95 20.22
CA THR A 60 -3.11 -1.23 21.67
C THR A 60 -3.23 -2.72 21.98
N GLU A 61 -3.55 -3.56 21.00
CA GLU A 61 -3.64 -5.00 21.20
C GLU A 61 -2.23 -5.65 21.21
N PRO A 62 -1.93 -6.54 22.19
CA PRO A 62 -0.72 -7.34 22.19
C PRO A 62 -0.58 -8.17 20.90
N ILE A 63 0.60 -8.11 20.26
CA ILE A 63 0.90 -8.91 19.06
C ILE A 63 0.98 -10.41 19.38
N HIS A 64 1.39 -10.73 20.62
CA HIS A 64 1.50 -12.08 21.13
C HIS A 64 0.69 -12.17 22.42
N GLN A 65 -0.25 -13.11 22.48
CA GLN A 65 -0.83 -13.54 23.74
C GLN A 65 0.13 -14.59 24.33
N PRO A 66 0.54 -14.48 25.60
CA PRO A 66 1.25 -15.56 26.24
C PRO A 66 0.32 -16.77 26.33
N ASP A 67 0.79 -17.93 25.85
CA ASP A 67 0.13 -19.21 26.11
C ASP A 67 0.23 -19.47 27.62
N ASP A 68 -0.85 -19.21 28.35
CA ASP A 68 -1.02 -19.69 29.72
C ASP A 68 -1.17 -21.23 29.66
N THR A 69 -0.04 -21.91 29.52
CA THR A 69 0.05 -23.34 29.86
C THR A 69 0.26 -23.43 31.36
N GLU A 70 -0.85 -23.36 32.10
CA GLU A 70 -0.89 -23.71 33.52
C GLU A 70 -0.85 -25.24 33.69
N GLU A 71 0.11 -25.67 34.52
CA GLU A 71 0.25 -26.94 35.28
C GLU A 71 0.55 -28.27 34.55
#